data_AF-A0A420IMS7-F1
#
_entry.id   AF-A0A420IMS7-F1
#
_cell.length_a   1.000
_cell.length_b   1.000
_cell.length_c   1.000
_cell.angle_alpha   90.00
_cell.angle_beta   90.00
_cell.angle_gamma   90.00
#
_symmetry.space_group_name_H-M   'P 1'
#
loop_
_entity.id
_entity.type
_entity.pdbx_description
1 polymer ?
#
loop_
_entity_poly.entity_id
_entity_poly.type
_entity_poly.pdbx_seq_one_letter_code
_entity_poly.pdbx_strand_id
1 'polypeptide(L)'
;MSLKTIKIPFQDWHLLVPKFRSNWVVDPQTGDYSTNIPCPTGIAIDPALASYGIRQSHELATHLRTLSPPIERIYSSPFYRCLQTVTPTYNALSSSETVADPSVFKIRGETGLGEWHGTARFDHPSPAEPEILKKHFPHYDEKYQAHIKPNITGETIAELHDRCAYAMDKIIKQSDQEGVEAILISTHAAPLIAIGRALTGRMPEDVTEEDFRPFTCGLSTFVRQKPQNSGSEVQEEEVINSVQIPRITWKNKNGVGGSCWEIISNGDCSFLSGGEERGWKFSGEESFMSSNSSSSLDAGTSLGVVTKKKIIASDFSML
;
A
#
# COMPACT_ATOMS: atom_id res chain seq x y z
N MET A 1 9.96 -5.27 24.66
CA MET A 1 8.98 -4.20 24.39
C MET A 1 8.79 -4.19 22.89
N SER A 2 7.54 -4.26 22.45
CA SER A 2 7.06 -4.61 21.11
C SER A 2 6.77 -3.38 20.23
N LEU A 3 6.50 -3.58 18.95
CA LEU A 3 6.07 -2.59 17.96
C LEU A 3 4.91 -1.76 18.49
N LYS A 4 5.07 -0.44 18.47
CA LYS A 4 4.10 0.52 19.01
C LYS A 4 3.40 1.30 17.93
N THR A 5 4.10 1.62 16.84
CA THR A 5 3.60 2.55 15.82
C THR A 5 3.78 1.98 14.42
N ILE A 6 2.72 2.03 13.63
CA ILE A 6 2.74 1.70 12.20
C ILE A 6 2.40 2.98 11.43
N LYS A 7 3.25 3.32 10.47
CA LYS A 7 3.06 4.48 9.60
C LYS A 7 2.91 4.00 8.16
N ILE A 8 1.84 4.39 7.50
CA ILE A 8 1.49 3.89 6.16
C ILE A 8 1.33 5.07 5.21
N PRO A 9 2.35 5.40 4.38
CA PRO A 9 2.14 6.24 3.23
C PRO A 9 1.40 5.48 2.11
N PHE A 10 0.46 6.17 1.47
CA PHE A 10 -0.20 5.66 0.26
C PHE A 10 0.40 6.27 -1.02
N GLN A 11 0.33 5.54 -2.12
CA GLN A 11 0.64 6.02 -3.45
C GLN A 11 -0.50 5.71 -4.43
N ASP A 12 -1.19 6.73 -4.96
CA ASP A 12 -2.03 6.59 -6.17
C ASP A 12 -1.22 6.94 -7.42
N TRP A 13 -1.62 6.39 -8.55
CA TRP A 13 -1.06 6.71 -9.86
C TRP A 13 -2.17 7.07 -10.86
N HIS A 14 -2.80 8.25 -10.75
CA HIS A 14 -3.49 8.84 -11.92
C HIS A 14 -3.04 10.29 -12.18
N LEU A 15 -2.49 10.51 -13.38
CA LEU A 15 -1.87 11.74 -13.89
C LEU A 15 -2.88 12.91 -14.05
N LEU A 16 -2.48 14.17 -13.84
CA LEU A 16 -3.11 15.34 -14.47
C LEU A 16 -2.21 15.79 -15.65
N VAL A 17 -2.79 15.85 -16.86
CA VAL A 17 -2.11 15.96 -18.19
C VAL A 17 -2.11 17.42 -18.71
N PRO A 18 -1.18 17.85 -19.58
CA PRO A 18 -1.31 17.58 -21.03
C PRO A 18 0.03 17.22 -21.75
N LYS A 19 -0.03 16.14 -22.54
CA LYS A 19 0.98 15.57 -23.47
C LYS A 19 1.96 14.51 -22.91
N PHE A 20 1.60 13.25 -23.19
CA PHE A 20 2.32 11.96 -23.05
C PHE A 20 2.30 11.27 -21.66
N ARG A 21 1.70 10.06 -21.63
CA ARG A 21 1.17 9.31 -20.48
C ARG A 21 2.04 8.10 -20.13
N SER A 22 2.22 7.79 -18.84
CA SER A 22 2.58 6.45 -18.33
C SER A 22 1.34 5.80 -17.69
N ASN A 23 0.29 5.51 -18.47
CA ASN A 23 -0.85 4.71 -18.00
C ASN A 23 -0.74 3.31 -18.61
N TRP A 24 -1.21 2.29 -17.89
CA TRP A 24 -1.43 0.98 -18.47
C TRP A 24 -2.88 0.75 -18.88
N VAL A 25 -3.06 -0.04 -19.92
CA VAL A 25 -4.35 -0.49 -20.43
C VAL A 25 -4.35 -2.01 -20.40
N VAL A 26 -5.44 -2.60 -19.91
CA VAL A 26 -5.67 -4.05 -19.96
C VAL A 26 -6.73 -4.36 -21.01
N ASP A 27 -6.46 -5.33 -21.86
CA ASP A 27 -7.48 -5.97 -22.68
C ASP A 27 -8.22 -7.01 -21.81
N PRO A 28 -9.51 -6.82 -21.50
CA PRO A 28 -10.24 -7.73 -20.61
C PRO A 28 -10.50 -9.12 -21.22
N GLN A 29 -10.33 -9.30 -22.54
CA GLN A 29 -10.48 -10.59 -23.21
C GLN A 29 -9.18 -11.38 -23.22
N THR A 30 -8.05 -10.73 -23.49
CA THR A 30 -6.75 -11.40 -23.61
C THR A 30 -5.92 -11.36 -22.33
N GLY A 31 -6.19 -10.41 -21.44
CA GLY A 31 -5.36 -10.12 -20.27
C GLY A 31 -4.07 -9.36 -20.61
N ASP A 32 -3.93 -8.88 -21.84
CA ASP A 32 -2.72 -8.19 -22.26
C ASP A 32 -2.64 -6.79 -21.65
N TYR A 33 -1.56 -6.56 -20.89
CA TYR A 33 -1.21 -5.27 -20.33
C TYR A 33 -0.27 -4.53 -21.26
N SER A 34 -0.63 -3.29 -21.62
CA SER A 34 0.21 -2.41 -22.43
C SER A 34 0.41 -1.06 -21.77
N THR A 35 1.58 -0.46 -21.97
CA THR A 35 1.91 0.90 -21.53
C THR A 35 2.56 1.66 -22.68
N ASN A 36 2.28 2.96 -22.77
CA ASN A 36 2.92 3.82 -23.76
C ASN A 36 4.32 4.30 -23.33
N ILE A 37 4.67 4.15 -22.05
CA ILE A 37 5.99 4.50 -21.51
C ILE A 37 6.61 3.23 -20.92
N PRO A 38 7.84 2.85 -21.36
CA PRO A 38 8.53 1.69 -20.82
C PRO A 38 8.67 1.78 -19.31
N CYS A 39 8.27 0.70 -18.63
CA CYS A 39 8.45 0.58 -17.19
C CYS A 39 9.89 0.13 -16.88
N PRO A 40 10.53 0.64 -15.81
CA PRO A 40 11.93 0.33 -15.51
C PRO A 40 12.21 -1.17 -15.38
N THR A 41 11.26 -1.91 -14.83
CA THR A 41 11.34 -3.37 -14.63
C THR A 41 10.94 -4.19 -15.86
N GLY A 42 10.48 -3.53 -16.93
CA GLY A 42 9.91 -4.18 -18.11
C GLY A 42 8.47 -4.68 -17.94
N ILE A 43 7.90 -4.59 -16.75
CA ILE A 43 6.53 -5.03 -16.44
C ILE A 43 5.56 -3.88 -16.72
N ALA A 44 4.56 -4.09 -17.58
CA ALA A 44 3.69 -3.02 -18.09
C ALA A 44 2.91 -2.24 -17.02
N ILE A 45 2.60 -2.86 -15.88
CA ILE A 45 1.86 -2.25 -14.75
C ILE A 45 2.76 -1.73 -13.62
N ASP A 46 4.06 -1.62 -13.88
CA ASP A 46 5.05 -1.25 -12.88
C ASP A 46 5.79 0.06 -13.24
N PRO A 47 5.07 1.17 -13.49
CA PRO A 47 5.67 2.42 -13.92
C PRO A 47 6.43 3.09 -12.77
N ALA A 48 7.39 3.93 -13.15
CA ALA A 48 8.03 4.88 -12.24
C ALA A 48 7.08 6.03 -11.87
N LEU A 49 7.36 6.69 -10.74
CA LEU A 49 6.70 7.93 -10.34
C LEU A 49 6.97 9.05 -11.35
N ALA A 50 5.96 9.90 -11.58
CA ALA A 50 6.15 11.17 -12.28
C ALA A 50 7.04 12.12 -11.46
N SER A 51 7.65 13.11 -12.11
CA SER A 51 8.52 14.11 -11.44
C SER A 51 7.85 14.79 -10.25
N TYR A 52 6.55 15.02 -10.31
CA TYR A 52 5.78 15.55 -9.20
C TYR A 52 5.64 14.57 -8.03
N GLY A 53 5.39 13.28 -8.31
CA GLY A 53 5.38 12.22 -7.29
C GLY A 53 6.74 12.04 -6.62
N ILE A 54 7.85 12.22 -7.36
CA ILE A 54 9.19 12.27 -6.77
C ILE A 54 9.29 13.42 -5.76
N ARG A 55 8.83 14.63 -6.09
CA ARG A 55 8.83 15.75 -5.12
C ARG A 55 8.01 15.43 -3.88
N GLN A 56 6.80 14.88 -4.03
CA GLN A 56 5.96 14.46 -2.91
C GLN A 56 6.67 13.43 -2.01
N SER A 57 7.41 12.48 -2.60
CA SER A 57 8.20 11.50 -1.82
C SER A 57 9.33 12.13 -1.00
N HIS A 58 9.93 13.23 -1.47
CA HIS A 58 10.92 13.99 -0.71
C HIS A 58 10.29 14.82 0.43
N GLU A 59 9.11 15.40 0.20
CA GLU A 59 8.33 16.09 1.23
C GLU A 59 7.92 15.11 2.36
N LEU A 60 7.41 13.94 1.96
CA LEU A 60 7.11 12.83 2.87
C LEU A 60 8.35 12.41 3.68
N ALA A 61 9.50 12.22 3.02
CA ALA A 61 10.74 11.88 3.71
C ALA A 61 11.16 12.94 4.73
N THR A 62 11.01 14.22 4.40
CA THR A 62 11.30 15.33 5.31
C THR A 62 10.39 15.29 6.53
N HIS A 63 9.10 15.03 6.34
CA HIS A 63 8.14 14.89 7.44
C HIS A 63 8.43 13.66 8.31
N LEU A 64 8.66 12.48 7.71
CA LEU A 64 8.87 11.23 8.45
C LEU A 64 10.07 11.29 9.41
N ARG A 65 11.10 12.10 9.11
CA ARG A 65 12.26 12.31 10.00
C ARG A 65 11.92 13.01 11.31
N THR A 66 10.83 13.77 11.36
CA THR A 66 10.45 14.55 12.55
C THR A 66 9.60 13.74 13.53
N LEU A 67 9.20 12.53 13.13
CA LEU A 67 8.27 11.72 13.89
C LEU A 67 8.95 11.01 15.05
N SER A 68 8.18 10.86 16.14
CA SER A 68 8.55 10.07 17.31
C SER A 68 7.49 9.00 17.57
N PRO A 69 7.87 7.73 17.85
CA PRO A 69 9.23 7.19 17.73
C PRO A 69 9.76 7.24 16.28
N PRO A 70 11.10 7.27 16.09
CA PRO A 70 11.71 7.26 14.77
C PRO A 70 11.41 5.93 14.04
N ILE A 71 11.41 5.96 12.71
CA ILE A 71 11.24 4.75 11.90
C ILE A 71 12.49 3.88 11.95
N GLU A 72 12.33 2.61 12.35
CA GLU A 72 13.42 1.64 12.51
C GLU A 72 13.32 0.46 11.52
N ARG A 73 12.17 0.32 10.84
CA ARG A 73 12.04 -0.62 9.72
C ARG A 73 11.14 -0.10 8.61
N ILE A 74 11.49 -0.42 7.37
CA ILE A 74 10.69 -0.13 6.19
C ILE A 74 10.27 -1.45 5.54
N TYR A 75 8.97 -1.64 5.40
CA TYR A 75 8.36 -2.64 4.53
C TYR A 75 7.70 -1.91 3.35
N SER A 76 7.76 -2.51 2.17
CA SER A 76 7.17 -1.91 0.98
C SER A 76 6.59 -2.99 0.07
N SER A 77 5.50 -2.66 -0.61
CA SER A 77 5.12 -3.37 -1.81
C SER A 77 6.30 -3.40 -2.79
N PRO A 78 6.63 -4.56 -3.39
CA PRO A 78 7.75 -4.67 -4.33
C PRO A 78 7.51 -4.00 -5.70
N PHE A 79 6.32 -3.44 -5.97
CA PHE A 79 6.13 -2.57 -7.14
C PHE A 79 7.04 -1.34 -7.07
N TYR A 80 7.67 -1.02 -8.20
CA TYR A 80 8.68 0.01 -8.38
C TYR A 80 8.25 1.35 -7.78
N ARG A 81 6.99 1.78 -8.01
CA ARG A 81 6.45 3.03 -7.48
C ARG A 81 6.52 3.11 -5.95
N CYS A 82 6.19 2.03 -5.23
CA CYS A 82 6.21 2.01 -3.77
C CYS A 82 7.65 2.09 -3.25
N LEU A 83 8.56 1.30 -3.84
CA LEU A 83 10.00 1.34 -3.51
C LEU A 83 10.61 2.72 -3.77
N GLN A 84 10.22 3.36 -4.88
CA GLN A 84 10.66 4.70 -5.22
C GLN A 84 10.14 5.74 -4.23
N THR A 85 8.89 5.62 -3.77
CA THR A 85 8.30 6.52 -2.76
C THR A 85 9.06 6.49 -1.44
N VAL A 86 9.49 5.33 -0.96
CA VAL A 86 10.21 5.23 0.34
C VAL A 86 11.72 5.40 0.24
N THR A 87 12.28 5.46 -0.96
CA THR A 87 13.73 5.60 -1.15
C THR A 87 14.29 6.90 -0.56
N PRO A 88 13.66 8.09 -0.75
CA PRO A 88 14.12 9.30 -0.07
C PRO A 88 14.08 9.19 1.46
N THR A 89 13.06 8.52 2.02
CA THR A 89 12.97 8.27 3.46
C THR A 89 14.09 7.36 3.93
N TYR A 90 14.37 6.27 3.20
CA TYR A 90 15.49 5.39 3.48
C TYR A 90 16.81 6.15 3.52
N ASN A 91 17.11 6.95 2.49
CA ASN A 91 18.35 7.74 2.41
C ASN A 91 18.47 8.73 3.57
N ALA A 92 17.37 9.37 3.93
CA ALA A 92 17.31 10.32 5.04
C ALA A 92 17.54 9.67 6.41
N LEU A 93 17.00 8.47 6.64
CA LEU A 93 17.13 7.75 7.90
C LEU A 93 18.48 7.03 8.01
N SER A 94 18.97 6.40 6.94
CA SER A 94 20.27 5.72 6.91
C SER A 94 21.46 6.66 7.11
N SER A 95 21.28 7.95 6.83
CA SER A 95 22.28 8.99 7.11
C SER A 95 22.19 9.57 8.54
N SER A 96 21.23 9.11 9.35
CA SER A 96 21.00 9.59 10.73
C SER A 96 21.76 8.75 11.74
N GLU A 97 22.30 9.38 12.79
CA GLU A 97 22.94 8.72 13.94
C GLU A 97 22.02 7.75 14.70
N THR A 98 20.70 7.84 14.46
CA THR A 98 19.67 7.00 15.08
C THR A 98 19.58 5.59 14.48
N VAL A 99 20.16 5.33 13.31
CA VAL A 99 20.19 3.99 12.72
C VAL A 99 21.47 3.28 13.15
N ALA A 100 21.33 2.21 13.94
CA ALA A 100 22.45 1.50 14.55
C ALA A 100 23.47 0.93 13.54
N ASP A 101 23.02 0.56 12.33
CA ASP A 101 23.88 0.15 11.22
C ASP A 101 23.15 0.29 9.85
N PRO A 102 23.55 1.27 9.01
CA PRO A 102 23.00 1.44 7.66
C PRO A 102 23.16 0.22 6.75
N SER A 103 24.14 -0.65 7.01
CA SER A 103 24.35 -1.89 6.25
C SER A 103 23.29 -2.97 6.56
N VAL A 104 22.64 -2.86 7.73
CA VAL A 104 21.56 -3.74 8.20
C VAL A 104 20.19 -3.13 7.93
N PHE A 105 20.06 -1.80 8.00
CA PHE A 105 18.84 -1.11 7.63
C PHE A 105 18.64 -1.19 6.11
N LYS A 106 17.60 -1.91 5.68
CA LYS A 106 17.23 -2.14 4.28
C LYS A 106 15.72 -2.09 4.11
N ILE A 107 15.25 -1.96 2.87
CA ILE A 107 13.82 -2.03 2.54
C ILE A 107 13.42 -3.49 2.29
N ARG A 108 12.47 -3.98 3.07
CA ARG A 108 11.90 -5.33 2.94
C ARG A 108 10.73 -5.32 1.95
N GLY A 109 10.86 -6.05 0.85
CA GLY A 109 9.79 -6.20 -0.14
C GLY A 109 8.78 -7.26 0.29
N GLU A 110 7.57 -6.84 0.68
CA GLU A 110 6.50 -7.75 1.10
C GLU A 110 5.41 -7.80 0.02
N THR A 111 5.28 -8.94 -0.65
CA THR A 111 4.25 -9.16 -1.69
C THR A 111 2.84 -9.13 -1.12
N GLY A 112 2.66 -9.44 0.17
CA GLY A 112 1.39 -9.27 0.88
C GLY A 112 0.91 -7.82 0.98
N LEU A 113 1.76 -6.82 0.72
CA LEU A 113 1.41 -5.41 0.60
C LEU A 113 1.18 -4.97 -0.85
N GLY A 114 1.30 -5.89 -1.81
CA GLY A 114 1.21 -5.61 -3.24
C GLY A 114 -0.16 -5.12 -3.70
N GLU A 115 -0.20 -4.59 -4.92
CA GLU A 115 -1.38 -4.04 -5.56
C GLU A 115 -2.54 -5.04 -5.57
N TRP A 116 -3.76 -4.52 -5.53
CA TRP A 116 -4.94 -5.35 -5.69
C TRP A 116 -5.37 -5.41 -7.16
N HIS A 117 -5.57 -6.63 -7.64
CA HIS A 117 -6.23 -6.89 -8.90
C HIS A 117 -7.50 -7.69 -8.61
N GLY A 118 -8.65 -7.21 -9.09
CA GLY A 118 -9.89 -7.95 -8.98
C GLY A 118 -9.86 -9.24 -9.80
N THR A 119 -10.69 -10.22 -9.43
CA THR A 119 -10.66 -11.56 -10.05
C THR A 119 -10.82 -11.52 -11.57
N ALA A 120 -9.97 -12.28 -12.26
CA ALA A 120 -9.93 -12.37 -13.71
C ALA A 120 -9.77 -13.84 -14.19
N ARG A 121 -9.98 -14.04 -15.49
CA ARG A 121 -9.77 -15.33 -16.17
C ARG A 121 -8.35 -15.49 -16.72
N PHE A 122 -7.49 -14.53 -16.44
CA PHE A 122 -6.11 -14.43 -16.89
C PHE A 122 -5.21 -14.04 -15.73
N ASP A 123 -3.90 -14.18 -15.92
CA ASP A 123 -2.91 -13.84 -14.91
C ASP A 123 -2.61 -12.34 -14.92
N HIS A 124 -2.64 -11.73 -13.75
CA HIS A 124 -2.14 -10.39 -13.53
C HIS A 124 -0.61 -10.40 -13.40
N PRO A 125 0.08 -9.35 -13.86
CA PRO A 125 1.52 -9.25 -13.70
C PRO A 125 1.91 -9.22 -12.23
N SER A 126 2.90 -10.06 -11.89
CA SER A 126 3.56 -10.01 -10.58
C SER A 126 4.62 -8.90 -10.56
N PRO A 127 4.98 -8.38 -9.37
CA PRO A 127 6.14 -7.52 -9.18
C PRO A 127 7.43 -8.14 -9.71
N ALA A 128 8.43 -7.33 -10.01
CA ALA A 128 9.72 -7.82 -10.47
C ALA A 128 10.44 -8.67 -9.40
N GLU A 129 11.26 -9.61 -9.86
CA GLU A 129 12.06 -10.46 -8.97
C GLU A 129 13.08 -9.64 -8.14
N PRO A 130 13.44 -10.10 -6.92
CA PRO A 130 14.38 -9.41 -6.03
C PRO A 130 15.67 -8.94 -6.70
N GLU A 131 16.27 -9.74 -7.60
CA GLU A 131 17.52 -9.41 -8.29
C GLU A 131 17.36 -8.24 -9.27
N ILE A 132 16.17 -8.09 -9.87
CA ILE A 132 15.85 -6.94 -10.73
C ILE A 132 15.67 -5.71 -9.84
N LEU A 133 14.88 -5.82 -8.77
CA LEU A 133 14.63 -4.73 -7.84
C LEU A 133 15.92 -4.21 -7.19
N LYS A 134 16.84 -5.11 -6.82
CA LYS A 134 18.15 -4.77 -6.25
C LYS A 134 19.02 -3.92 -7.17
N LYS A 135 18.93 -4.11 -8.48
CA LYS A 135 19.66 -3.30 -9.47
C LYS A 135 19.15 -1.86 -9.52
N HIS A 136 17.85 -1.67 -9.31
CA HIS A 136 17.23 -0.33 -9.29
C HIS A 136 17.32 0.33 -7.91
N PHE A 137 17.24 -0.45 -6.84
CA PHE A 137 17.23 0.00 -5.45
C PHE A 137 18.32 -0.76 -4.67
N PRO A 138 19.56 -0.24 -4.61
CA PRO A 138 20.69 -0.93 -3.95
C PRO A 138 20.46 -1.27 -2.47
N HIS A 139 19.54 -0.56 -1.82
CA HIS A 139 19.10 -0.74 -0.43
C HIS A 139 17.94 -1.73 -0.24
N TYR A 140 17.47 -2.37 -1.32
CA TYR A 140 16.49 -3.46 -1.25
C TYR A 140 17.09 -4.69 -0.55
N ASP A 141 16.32 -5.32 0.33
CA ASP A 141 16.71 -6.53 1.04
C ASP A 141 16.35 -7.79 0.26
N GLU A 142 17.25 -8.24 -0.60
CA GLU A 142 17.11 -9.49 -1.38
C GLU A 142 17.02 -10.76 -0.51
N LYS A 143 17.38 -10.68 0.77
CA LYS A 143 17.32 -11.81 1.71
C LYS A 143 15.98 -11.91 2.42
N TYR A 144 15.17 -10.86 2.40
CA TYR A 144 13.86 -10.88 3.00
C TYR A 144 12.92 -11.76 2.16
N GLN A 145 12.23 -12.68 2.82
CA GLN A 145 11.22 -13.53 2.20
C GLN A 145 9.84 -13.01 2.58
N ALA A 146 9.04 -12.67 1.58
CA ALA A 146 7.67 -12.24 1.77
C ALA A 146 6.81 -13.38 2.36
N HIS A 147 5.88 -13.03 3.25
CA HIS A 147 5.08 -14.02 3.99
C HIS A 147 3.93 -14.60 3.17
N ILE A 148 3.45 -13.87 2.17
CA ILE A 148 2.32 -14.30 1.33
C ILE A 148 2.43 -13.69 -0.07
N LYS A 149 2.08 -14.48 -1.09
CA LYS A 149 1.96 -14.01 -2.47
C LYS A 149 0.48 -13.81 -2.82
N PRO A 150 0.09 -12.68 -3.42
CA PRO A 150 -1.27 -12.49 -3.94
C PRO A 150 -1.63 -13.54 -4.99
N ASN A 151 -2.92 -13.78 -5.16
CA ASN A 151 -3.41 -14.64 -6.24
C ASN A 151 -3.06 -14.03 -7.60
N ILE A 152 -2.43 -14.80 -8.48
CA ILE A 152 -2.09 -14.35 -9.84
C ILE A 152 -3.34 -14.07 -10.68
N THR A 153 -4.46 -14.75 -10.44
CA THR A 153 -5.73 -14.49 -11.15
C THR A 153 -6.62 -13.46 -10.44
N GLY A 154 -6.07 -12.73 -9.47
CA GLY A 154 -6.77 -11.68 -8.75
C GLY A 154 -7.56 -12.17 -7.54
N GLU A 155 -8.08 -11.21 -6.78
CA GLU A 155 -8.66 -11.40 -5.46
C GLU A 155 -10.02 -10.69 -5.39
N THR A 156 -10.99 -11.29 -4.70
CA THR A 156 -12.17 -10.56 -4.24
C THR A 156 -11.79 -9.53 -3.17
N ILE A 157 -12.68 -8.56 -2.90
CA ILE A 157 -12.46 -7.60 -1.81
C ILE A 157 -12.23 -8.34 -0.47
N ALA A 158 -12.97 -9.42 -0.21
CA ALA A 158 -12.80 -10.21 1.00
C ALA A 158 -11.41 -10.88 1.08
N GLU A 159 -10.95 -11.49 -0.01
CA GLU A 159 -9.63 -12.11 -0.10
C GLU A 159 -8.49 -11.10 0.04
N LEU A 160 -8.63 -9.89 -0.53
CA LEU A 160 -7.68 -8.79 -0.30
C LEU A 160 -7.55 -8.46 1.20
N HIS A 161 -8.67 -8.37 1.92
CA HIS A 161 -8.64 -8.09 3.36
C HIS A 161 -7.97 -9.23 4.13
N ASP A 162 -8.27 -10.49 3.80
CA ASP A 162 -7.65 -11.65 4.43
C ASP A 162 -6.13 -11.71 4.17
N ARG A 163 -5.68 -11.43 2.93
CA ARG A 163 -4.25 -11.33 2.59
C ARG A 163 -3.56 -10.24 3.39
N CYS A 164 -4.11 -9.03 3.37
CA CYS A 164 -3.53 -7.89 4.08
C CYS A 164 -3.48 -8.15 5.59
N ALA A 165 -4.52 -8.76 6.16
CA ALA A 165 -4.53 -9.13 7.57
C ALA A 165 -3.42 -10.13 7.90
N TYR A 166 -3.27 -11.19 7.10
CA TYR A 166 -2.21 -12.19 7.30
C TYR A 166 -0.81 -11.60 7.16
N ALA A 167 -0.56 -10.80 6.10
CA ALA A 167 0.72 -10.13 5.89
C ALA A 167 1.07 -9.22 7.08
N MET A 168 0.11 -8.44 7.55
CA MET A 168 0.30 -7.54 8.70
C MET A 168 0.55 -8.30 10.00
N ASP A 169 -0.15 -9.41 10.26
CA ASP A 169 0.10 -10.26 11.43
C ASP A 169 1.55 -10.76 11.46
N LYS A 170 2.07 -11.24 10.33
CA LYS A 170 3.46 -11.73 10.23
C LYS A 170 4.49 -10.59 10.32
N ILE A 171 4.26 -9.46 9.65
CA ILE A 171 5.11 -8.25 9.76
C ILE A 171 5.21 -7.80 11.23
N ILE A 172 4.06 -7.70 11.91
CA ILE A 172 4.00 -7.24 13.29
C ILE A 172 4.75 -8.20 14.22
N LYS A 173 4.50 -9.50 14.12
CA LYS A 173 5.20 -10.53 14.92
C LYS A 173 6.71 -10.49 14.69
N GLN A 174 7.15 -10.33 13.45
CA GLN A 174 8.57 -10.21 13.13
C GLN A 174 9.18 -8.92 13.71
N SER A 175 8.50 -7.79 13.59
CA SER A 175 8.94 -6.51 14.17
C SER A 175 8.98 -6.54 15.70
N ASP A 176 8.04 -7.22 16.35
CA ASP A 176 8.03 -7.43 17.80
C ASP A 176 9.24 -8.26 18.25
N GLN A 177 9.55 -9.34 17.52
CA GLN A 177 10.72 -10.20 17.79
C GLN A 177 12.05 -9.45 17.63
N GLU A 178 12.11 -8.54 16.66
CA GLU A 178 13.27 -7.68 16.41
C GLU A 178 13.36 -6.49 17.36
N GLY A 179 12.37 -6.28 18.23
CA GLY A 179 12.34 -5.18 19.20
C GLY A 179 12.15 -3.79 18.57
N VAL A 180 11.62 -3.73 17.36
CA VAL A 180 11.33 -2.47 16.64
C VAL A 180 10.12 -1.78 17.27
N GLU A 181 10.20 -0.47 17.50
CA GLU A 181 9.09 0.35 18.04
C GLU A 181 8.25 1.02 16.95
N ALA A 182 8.85 1.36 15.80
CA ALA A 182 8.14 2.00 14.69
C ALA A 182 8.51 1.45 13.31
N ILE A 183 7.50 1.09 12.51
CA ILE A 183 7.68 0.69 11.11
C ILE A 183 6.98 1.64 10.14
N LEU A 184 7.56 1.74 8.94
CA LEU A 184 6.98 2.37 7.77
C LEU A 184 6.53 1.30 6.77
N ILE A 185 5.32 1.42 6.24
CA ILE A 185 4.72 0.49 5.28
C ILE A 185 4.30 1.28 4.04
N SER A 186 4.94 1.07 2.90
CA SER A 186 4.51 1.68 1.65
C SER A 186 3.71 0.70 0.79
N THR A 187 2.51 1.10 0.40
CA THR A 187 1.53 0.25 -0.29
C THR A 187 0.61 1.07 -1.20
N HIS A 188 -0.43 0.43 -1.75
CA HIS A 188 -1.40 0.98 -2.70
C HIS A 188 -2.75 1.27 -2.01
N ALA A 189 -3.75 1.71 -2.77
CA ALA A 189 -4.97 2.32 -2.22
C ALA A 189 -5.80 1.30 -1.49
N ALA A 190 -6.20 0.26 -2.24
CA ALA A 190 -7.04 -0.81 -1.73
C ALA A 190 -6.33 -1.58 -0.60
N PRO A 191 -5.03 -1.96 -0.71
CA PRO A 191 -4.28 -2.48 0.41
C PRO A 191 -4.22 -1.56 1.63
N LEU A 192 -4.07 -0.23 1.50
CA LEU A 192 -4.09 0.67 2.67
C LEU A 192 -5.43 0.58 3.41
N ILE A 193 -6.55 0.66 2.69
CA ILE A 193 -7.89 0.56 3.31
C ILE A 193 -8.05 -0.80 3.98
N ALA A 194 -7.68 -1.89 3.29
CA ALA A 194 -7.75 -3.24 3.83
C ALA A 194 -6.88 -3.43 5.08
N ILE A 195 -5.64 -2.91 5.07
CA ILE A 195 -4.73 -2.90 6.23
C ILE A 195 -5.32 -2.08 7.38
N GLY A 196 -5.88 -0.90 7.10
CA GLY A 196 -6.51 -0.06 8.12
C GLY A 196 -7.67 -0.77 8.81
N ARG A 197 -8.55 -1.42 8.04
CA ARG A 197 -9.65 -2.25 8.56
C ARG A 197 -9.12 -3.43 9.36
N ALA A 198 -8.08 -4.11 8.87
CA ALA A 198 -7.45 -5.23 9.56
C ALA A 198 -6.82 -4.83 10.90
N LEU A 199 -6.07 -3.73 10.93
CA LEU A 199 -5.41 -3.21 12.13
C LEU A 199 -6.42 -2.79 13.21
N THR A 200 -7.49 -2.09 12.81
CA THR A 200 -8.55 -1.63 13.73
C THR A 200 -9.54 -2.73 14.10
N GLY A 201 -9.48 -3.88 13.43
CA GLY A 201 -10.47 -4.96 13.56
C GLY A 201 -11.88 -4.56 13.15
N ARG A 202 -12.03 -3.47 12.39
CA ARG A 202 -13.31 -2.91 11.96
C ARG A 202 -13.51 -3.17 10.47
N MET A 203 -14.23 -4.23 10.15
CA MET A 203 -14.79 -4.42 8.82
C MET A 203 -16.18 -3.74 8.77
N PRO A 204 -16.42 -2.77 7.88
CA PRO A 204 -17.74 -2.15 7.75
C PRO A 204 -18.75 -3.13 7.13
N GLU A 205 -20.05 -2.93 7.40
CA GLU A 205 -21.13 -3.67 6.73
C GLU A 205 -21.19 -3.33 5.23
N ASP A 206 -21.00 -2.05 4.90
CA ASP A 206 -20.85 -1.56 3.54
C ASP A 206 -19.37 -1.39 3.19
N VAL A 207 -18.88 -2.18 2.24
CA VAL A 207 -17.47 -2.17 1.82
C VAL A 207 -17.05 -0.81 1.23
N THR A 208 -18.00 -0.01 0.75
CA THR A 208 -17.78 1.30 0.12
C THR A 208 -17.65 2.46 1.12
N GLU A 209 -17.77 2.18 2.43
CA GLU A 209 -17.58 3.17 3.48
C GLU A 209 -16.21 3.87 3.34
N GLU A 210 -16.21 5.20 3.40
CA GLU A 210 -15.00 6.05 3.36
C GLU A 210 -14.37 6.18 4.75
N ASP A 211 -13.96 5.04 5.33
CA ASP A 211 -13.36 4.95 6.66
C ASP A 211 -11.85 5.26 6.68
N PHE A 212 -11.17 5.09 5.56
CA PHE A 212 -9.76 5.44 5.37
C PHE A 212 -9.56 6.39 4.20
N ARG A 213 -8.54 7.25 4.30
CA ARG A 213 -8.25 8.31 3.33
C ARG A 213 -6.92 8.07 2.62
N PRO A 214 -6.86 7.16 1.64
CA PRO A 214 -5.66 6.96 0.84
C PRO A 214 -5.53 8.15 -0.13
N PHE A 215 -4.77 9.18 0.24
CA PHE A 215 -4.30 10.24 -0.68
C PHE A 215 -2.82 10.08 -1.05
N THR A 216 -2.44 10.40 -2.29
CA THR A 216 -1.07 10.20 -2.78
C THR A 216 -0.03 10.86 -1.86
N CYS A 217 0.96 10.07 -1.43
CA CYS A 217 1.96 10.40 -0.41
C CYS A 217 1.41 10.85 0.95
N GLY A 218 0.11 10.72 1.19
CA GLY A 218 -0.55 10.96 2.47
C GLY A 218 -0.20 9.87 3.48
N LEU A 219 -0.16 10.24 4.76
CA LEU A 219 0.33 9.40 5.84
C LEU A 219 -0.79 9.02 6.81
N SER A 220 -1.06 7.72 6.94
CA SER A 220 -1.87 7.18 8.04
C SER A 220 -0.98 6.65 9.15
N THR A 221 -1.31 6.97 10.41
CA THR A 221 -0.54 6.51 11.58
C THR A 221 -1.45 5.75 12.53
N PHE A 222 -0.99 4.56 12.90
CA PHE A 222 -1.64 3.66 13.85
C PHE A 222 -0.77 3.46 15.08
N VAL A 223 -1.39 3.41 16.25
CA VAL A 223 -0.73 3.13 17.53
C VAL A 223 -1.35 1.88 18.15
N ARG A 224 -0.50 0.96 18.61
CA ARG A 224 -0.94 -0.27 19.26
C ARG A 224 -1.65 0.07 20.57
N GLN A 225 -2.85 -0.47 20.76
CA GLN A 225 -3.53 -0.35 22.04
C GLN A 225 -2.93 -1.30 23.08
N LYS A 226 -3.04 -0.94 24.36
CA LYS A 226 -2.67 -1.86 25.44
C LYS A 226 -3.53 -3.12 25.34
N PRO A 227 -2.96 -4.33 25.52
CA PRO A 227 -3.74 -5.56 25.48
C PRO A 227 -4.87 -5.46 26.50
N GLN A 228 -6.11 -5.57 26.02
CA GLN A 228 -7.24 -5.86 26.90
C GLN A 228 -7.18 -7.37 27.20
N ASN A 229 -7.58 -7.78 28.40
CA ASN A 229 -7.54 -9.17 28.88
C ASN A 229 -8.53 -10.11 28.13
N SER A 230 -8.56 -10.08 26.80
CA SER A 230 -9.26 -11.03 25.95
C SER A 230 -8.23 -11.94 25.31
N GLY A 231 -7.95 -13.05 25.97
CA GLY A 231 -7.08 -14.13 25.48
C GLY A 231 -7.71 -14.88 24.33
N SER A 232 -7.79 -14.24 23.16
CA SER A 232 -8.17 -14.91 21.93
C SER A 232 -6.89 -15.25 21.18
N GLU A 233 -6.46 -16.52 21.26
CA GLU A 233 -5.44 -17.05 20.37
C GLU A 233 -5.92 -16.87 18.92
N VAL A 234 -5.04 -16.36 18.05
CA VAL A 234 -5.31 -16.28 16.61
C VAL A 234 -5.44 -17.72 16.12
N GLN A 235 -6.66 -18.16 15.83
CA GLN A 235 -6.90 -19.45 15.18
C GLN A 235 -6.68 -19.26 13.69
N GLU A 236 -5.69 -19.96 13.15
CA GLU A 236 -5.53 -20.14 11.71
C GLU A 236 -6.64 -21.13 11.28
N GLU A 237 -7.66 -20.66 10.56
CA GLU A 237 -8.69 -21.55 9.99
C GLU A 237 -8.17 -22.25 8.73
N GLU A 238 -8.57 -23.52 8.54
CA GLU A 238 -8.11 -24.39 7.46
C GLU A 238 -8.34 -23.81 6.06
N VAL A 239 -7.35 -24.04 5.20
CA VAL A 239 -7.28 -23.70 3.77
C VAL A 239 -8.44 -24.35 3.01
N ILE A 240 -9.24 -23.55 2.30
CA ILE A 240 -10.22 -24.07 1.32
C ILE A 240 -9.90 -23.45 -0.05
N ASN A 241 -9.48 -24.31 -0.97
CA ASN A 241 -9.22 -24.09 -2.41
C ASN A 241 -7.85 -23.51 -2.82
N SER A 242 -7.62 -23.57 -4.14
CA SER A 242 -6.32 -23.56 -4.85
C SER A 242 -5.48 -22.29 -4.71
N VAL A 243 -5.90 -21.31 -3.90
CA VAL A 243 -5.13 -20.12 -3.58
C VAL A 243 -5.14 -19.91 -2.06
N GLN A 244 -4.05 -20.37 -1.44
CA GLN A 244 -3.84 -20.45 0.01
C GLN A 244 -3.64 -19.05 0.63
N ILE A 245 -4.70 -18.27 0.82
CA ILE A 245 -4.66 -17.10 1.71
C ILE A 245 -5.11 -17.57 3.10
N PRO A 246 -4.22 -17.65 4.10
CA PRO A 246 -4.61 -18.11 5.44
C PRO A 246 -5.56 -17.09 6.08
N ARG A 247 -6.67 -17.58 6.63
CA ARG A 247 -7.60 -16.75 7.37
C ARG A 247 -7.17 -16.68 8.83
N ILE A 248 -7.11 -15.45 9.34
CA ILE A 248 -6.83 -15.17 10.74
C ILE A 248 -8.00 -14.39 11.35
N THR A 249 -8.25 -14.58 12.64
CA THR A 249 -9.33 -13.87 13.33
C THR A 249 -8.94 -12.42 13.65
N TRP A 250 -9.21 -11.49 12.73
CA TRP A 250 -8.88 -10.06 12.91
C TRP A 250 -10.09 -9.13 13.11
N LYS A 251 -11.28 -9.55 12.68
CA LYS A 251 -12.53 -8.75 12.77
C LYS A 251 -13.01 -8.60 14.21
N ASN A 252 -14.08 -7.83 14.41
CA ASN A 252 -14.74 -7.63 15.70
C ASN A 252 -13.82 -7.00 16.77
N LYS A 253 -13.01 -6.01 16.37
CA LYS A 253 -12.04 -5.30 17.22
C LYS A 253 -10.89 -6.16 17.76
N ASN A 254 -10.63 -7.33 17.16
CA ASN A 254 -9.47 -8.14 17.52
C ASN A 254 -8.16 -7.52 16.98
N GLY A 255 -8.18 -7.00 15.75
CA GLY A 255 -6.98 -6.48 15.08
C GLY A 255 -6.04 -7.60 14.62
N VAL A 256 -4.79 -7.26 14.32
CA VAL A 256 -3.75 -8.21 13.86
C VAL A 256 -2.49 -8.12 14.72
N GLY A 257 -1.68 -9.18 14.75
CA GLY A 257 -0.47 -9.23 15.58
C GLY A 257 -0.77 -9.31 17.09
N GLY A 258 -1.92 -9.90 17.45
CA GLY A 258 -2.34 -10.11 18.84
C GLY A 258 -2.84 -8.85 19.57
N SER A 259 -3.17 -7.77 18.85
CA SER A 259 -3.69 -6.54 19.45
C SER A 259 -4.56 -5.73 18.49
N CYS A 260 -5.46 -4.93 19.06
CA CYS A 260 -6.13 -3.87 18.32
C CYS A 260 -5.24 -2.63 18.18
N TRP A 261 -5.41 -1.90 17.08
CA TRP A 261 -4.68 -0.68 16.78
C TRP A 261 -5.64 0.50 16.63
N GLU A 262 -5.22 1.66 17.10
CA GLU A 262 -5.95 2.91 16.97
C GLU A 262 -5.33 3.76 15.87
N ILE A 263 -6.16 4.26 14.95
CA ILE A 263 -5.72 5.26 13.97
C ILE A 263 -5.72 6.65 14.61
N ILE A 264 -4.53 7.26 14.69
CA ILE A 264 -4.35 8.60 15.28
C ILE A 264 -4.22 9.70 14.21
N SER A 265 -3.94 9.31 12.97
CA SER A 265 -3.91 10.19 11.81
C SER A 265 -4.33 9.39 10.57
N ASN A 266 -5.25 9.92 9.76
CA ASN A 266 -5.88 9.20 8.65
C ASN A 266 -5.71 9.99 7.35
N GLY A 267 -4.66 9.65 6.60
CA GLY A 267 -4.33 10.31 5.34
C GLY A 267 -3.86 11.75 5.50
N ASP A 268 -2.97 12.03 6.46
CA ASP A 268 -2.40 13.38 6.63
C ASP A 268 -1.54 13.77 5.42
N CYS A 269 -1.91 14.88 4.79
CA CYS A 269 -1.21 15.51 3.67
C CYS A 269 -0.76 16.94 4.01
N SER A 270 -0.80 17.35 5.29
CA SER A 270 -0.46 18.72 5.71
C SER A 270 0.99 19.10 5.42
N PHE A 271 1.87 18.12 5.29
CA PHE A 271 3.28 18.29 4.91
C PHE A 271 3.52 18.32 3.40
N LEU A 272 2.51 18.02 2.57
CA LEU A 272 2.61 18.06 1.12
C LEU A 272 2.25 19.44 0.61
N SER A 273 3.07 20.00 -0.27
CA SER A 273 2.78 21.31 -0.88
C SER A 273 1.51 21.33 -1.74
N GLY A 274 1.16 20.17 -2.32
CA GLY A 274 -0.08 19.96 -3.07
C GLY A 274 -1.31 19.63 -2.22
N GLY A 275 -1.14 19.35 -0.92
CA GLY A 275 -2.21 18.86 -0.05
C GLY A 275 -2.76 17.50 -0.47
N GLU A 276 -4.07 17.29 -0.24
CA GLU A 276 -4.75 16.03 -0.56
C GLU A 276 -4.98 15.89 -2.07
N GLU A 277 -4.46 14.81 -2.65
CA GLU A 277 -4.68 14.48 -4.05
C GLU A 277 -5.03 13.02 -4.22
N ARG A 278 -5.93 12.72 -5.17
CA ARG A 278 -6.24 11.35 -5.63
C ARG A 278 -6.69 10.41 -4.51
N GLY A 279 -7.75 10.80 -3.82
CA GLY A 279 -8.43 9.90 -2.89
C GLY A 279 -9.02 8.71 -3.64
N TRP A 280 -9.04 7.55 -3.01
CA TRP A 280 -9.63 6.33 -3.56
C TRP A 280 -10.51 5.62 -2.53
N LYS A 281 -11.54 4.90 -2.99
CA LYS A 281 -12.37 4.01 -2.18
C LYS A 281 -12.86 2.82 -2.98
N PHE A 282 -13.26 1.75 -2.29
CA PHE A 282 -13.95 0.63 -2.91
C PHE A 282 -15.27 1.07 -3.54
N SER A 283 -15.56 0.61 -4.76
CA SER A 283 -16.82 0.87 -5.46
C SER A 283 -17.88 -0.23 -5.28
N GLY A 284 -17.49 -1.40 -4.78
CA GLY A 284 -18.37 -2.55 -4.50
C GLY A 284 -18.36 -3.66 -5.56
N GLU A 285 -18.03 -3.37 -6.82
CA GLU A 285 -17.83 -4.37 -7.89
C GLU A 285 -16.50 -4.12 -8.61
N GLU A 286 -15.56 -5.07 -8.52
CA GLU A 286 -14.23 -4.94 -9.14
C GLU A 286 -13.77 -6.23 -9.84
N SER A 287 -14.69 -7.16 -10.14
CA SER A 287 -14.36 -8.39 -10.88
C SER A 287 -14.39 -8.20 -12.39
N PHE A 288 -13.40 -8.74 -13.12
CA PHE A 288 -13.41 -8.83 -14.59
C PHE A 288 -14.29 -9.98 -15.11
N MET A 289 -15.01 -10.67 -14.21
CA MET A 289 -15.81 -11.86 -14.54
C MET A 289 -17.14 -11.54 -15.24
N SER A 290 -17.67 -10.32 -15.09
CA SER A 290 -18.98 -9.88 -15.58
C SER A 290 -18.94 -9.03 -16.87
N SER A 291 -17.75 -8.59 -17.32
CA SER A 291 -17.64 -7.68 -18.45
C SER A 291 -17.75 -8.42 -19.80
N ASN A 292 -18.97 -8.48 -20.36
CA ASN A 292 -19.20 -8.70 -21.79
C ASN A 292 -18.95 -7.44 -22.65
N SER A 293 -18.39 -6.37 -22.07
CA SER A 293 -18.14 -5.10 -22.76
C SER A 293 -16.79 -5.10 -23.47
N SER A 294 -16.81 -4.96 -24.79
CA SER A 294 -15.67 -4.90 -25.72
C SER A 294 -14.85 -3.61 -25.66
N SER A 295 -14.73 -2.96 -24.49
CA SER A 295 -14.00 -1.70 -24.32
C SER A 295 -12.84 -1.90 -23.35
N SER A 296 -11.62 -1.58 -23.81
CA SER A 296 -10.41 -1.49 -22.98
C SER A 296 -10.68 -0.67 -21.72
N LEU A 297 -10.40 -1.25 -20.55
CA LEU A 297 -10.61 -0.58 -19.27
C LEU A 297 -9.35 0.23 -18.90
N ASP A 298 -9.51 1.56 -18.76
CA ASP A 298 -8.50 2.43 -18.16
C ASP A 298 -8.68 2.36 -16.64
N ALA A 299 -7.65 1.89 -15.93
CA ALA A 299 -7.68 1.75 -14.48
C ALA A 299 -8.03 3.05 -13.74
N GLY A 300 -7.90 4.22 -14.39
CA GLY A 300 -8.19 5.52 -13.79
C GLY A 300 -9.55 6.15 -14.06
N THR A 301 -10.39 5.59 -14.93
CA THR A 301 -11.66 6.26 -15.32
C THR A 301 -12.91 5.56 -14.77
N SER A 302 -12.77 4.34 -14.26
CA SER A 302 -13.92 3.49 -13.89
C SER A 302 -13.94 3.04 -12.43
N LEU A 303 -12.93 3.42 -11.62
CA LEU A 303 -12.68 2.80 -10.31
C LEU A 303 -12.46 3.86 -9.22
N GLY A 304 -13.50 4.16 -8.42
CA GLY A 304 -13.34 4.64 -7.04
C GLY A 304 -12.69 6.00 -6.76
N VAL A 305 -12.31 6.80 -7.76
CA VAL A 305 -11.57 8.06 -7.53
C VAL A 305 -12.45 9.13 -6.86
N VAL A 306 -12.07 9.51 -5.64
CA VAL A 306 -12.63 10.67 -4.92
C VAL A 306 -11.86 11.92 -5.35
N THR A 307 -12.48 12.71 -6.22
CA THR A 307 -11.97 14.05 -6.54
C THR A 307 -12.57 15.08 -5.57
N LYS A 308 -11.75 15.65 -4.69
CA LYS A 308 -12.10 16.92 -4.04
C LYS A 308 -11.23 18.03 -4.59
N LYS A 309 -11.76 18.74 -5.58
CA LYS A 309 -11.42 20.14 -5.79
C LYS A 309 -12.67 20.89 -6.24
N LYS A 310 -13.42 21.44 -5.27
CA LYS A 310 -14.44 22.43 -5.57
C LYS A 310 -13.69 23.74 -5.82
N ILE A 311 -13.33 23.99 -7.08
CA ILE A 311 -12.84 25.31 -7.50
C ILE A 311 -14.02 26.26 -7.29
N ILE A 312 -13.92 27.14 -6.31
CA ILE A 312 -14.87 28.22 -6.11
C ILE A 312 -14.41 29.36 -7.03
N ALA A 313 -15.35 30.02 -7.69
CA ALA A 313 -15.11 31.05 -8.70
C ALA A 313 -14.40 32.34 -8.20
N SER A 314 -13.84 32.35 -6.99
CA SER A 314 -13.12 33.49 -6.41
C SER A 314 -11.64 33.57 -6.82
N ASP A 315 -11.07 32.54 -7.42
CA ASP A 315 -9.63 32.51 -7.76
C ASP A 315 -9.27 33.17 -9.11
N PHE A 316 -10.23 33.84 -9.76
CA PHE A 316 -10.03 34.52 -11.06
C PHE A 316 -10.03 36.06 -10.99
N SER A 317 -9.88 36.66 -9.81
CA SER A 317 -9.71 38.11 -9.69
C SER A 317 -8.47 38.50 -8.91
N MET A 318 -7.29 38.32 -9.52
CA MET A 318 -6.17 39.28 -9.50
C MET A 318 -5.21 38.92 -10.65
N LEU A 319 -5.54 39.41 -11.84
CA LEU A 319 -4.53 39.92 -12.77
C LEU A 319 -4.27 41.39 -12.43
#